data_AF-A0A9E6DBS9-F1
#
_entry.id   AF-A0A9E6DBS9-F1
#
_cell.length_a   1.000
_cell.length_b   1.000
_cell.length_c   1.000
_cell.angle_alpha   90.00
_cell.angle_beta   90.00
_cell.angle_gamma   90.00
#
_symmetry.space_group_name_H-M   'P 1'
#
loop_
_entity.id
_entity.type
_entity.pdbx_description
1 polymer ?
#
loop_
_entity_poly.entity_id
_entity_poly.type
_entity_poly.pdbx_seq_one_letter_code
_entity_poly.pdbx_strand_id
1 'polypeptide(L)'
;MSFSKVLLIVCFCALTSACSLFGPEAEKPDIPENTLYLQSIDALKDGNYPLAVEKLELLEARYPFGQFSQQAQLELIYAYYKNDEPDAAIVSADRFVRLNPAHENVDYAYYLKGLAAFEQTSGWLEKYLPIDENQRDPGAALESFDAFAVLVGRYPDSQYAVDANKRMLFLKNRLATHEVQVAQYYMERGAYIAAANRGRYVVENYQETLATPRALELMYQAYTQLKLDDLAADSKSVLAKNFPNYSIRTYESSVENLLSTVTFGLLGGSSGQPPAWTPDIKSNTANDAETKNAQDDDSQERSWLNRISFGLFN
;
A
#
# COMPACT_ATOMS: atom_id res chain seq x y z
N MET A 1 -30.10 -25.03 -59.95
CA MET A 1 -29.66 -23.99 -58.99
C MET A 1 -28.15 -23.96 -59.01
N SER A 2 -27.51 -22.79 -59.15
CA SER A 2 -26.04 -22.70 -59.17
C SER A 2 -25.45 -23.17 -57.84
N PHE A 3 -24.33 -23.89 -57.88
CA PHE A 3 -23.65 -24.45 -56.71
C PHE A 3 -23.38 -23.40 -55.60
N SER A 4 -23.11 -22.16 -56.01
CA SER A 4 -22.95 -21.01 -55.12
C SER A 4 -24.19 -20.69 -54.27
N LYS A 5 -25.41 -20.92 -54.79
CA LYS A 5 -26.66 -20.71 -54.02
C LYS A 5 -26.88 -21.81 -52.99
N VAL A 6 -26.45 -23.04 -53.28
CA VAL A 6 -26.54 -24.16 -52.32
C VAL A 6 -25.56 -23.93 -51.16
N LEU A 7 -24.35 -23.46 -51.45
CA LEU A 7 -23.35 -23.15 -50.43
C LEU A 7 -23.80 -22.02 -49.48
N LEU A 8 -24.47 -20.99 -50.02
CA LEU A 8 -25.03 -19.90 -49.22
C LEU A 8 -26.17 -20.35 -48.29
N ILE A 9 -27.03 -21.25 -48.76
CA ILE A 9 -28.14 -21.78 -47.94
C ILE A 9 -27.60 -22.68 -46.82
N VAL A 10 -26.60 -23.51 -47.08
CA VAL A 10 -25.97 -24.36 -46.05
C VAL A 10 -25.27 -23.52 -44.99
N CYS A 11 -24.58 -22.44 -45.38
CA CYS A 11 -23.93 -21.53 -44.44
C CYS A 11 -24.95 -20.78 -43.57
N PHE A 12 -26.06 -20.33 -44.16
CA PHE A 12 -27.14 -19.67 -43.42
C PHE A 12 -27.82 -20.61 -42.41
N CYS A 13 -28.08 -21.87 -42.79
CA CYS A 13 -28.62 -22.86 -41.86
C CYS A 13 -27.66 -23.18 -40.70
N ALA A 14 -26.35 -23.25 -40.96
CA ALA A 14 -25.33 -23.50 -39.93
C ALA A 14 -25.19 -22.33 -38.93
N LEU A 15 -25.47 -21.10 -39.36
CA LEU A 15 -25.47 -19.92 -38.48
C LEU A 15 -26.70 -19.88 -37.56
N THR A 16 -27.84 -20.44 -38.00
CA THR A 16 -29.09 -20.44 -37.20
C THR A 16 -29.15 -21.53 -36.13
N SER A 17 -28.33 -22.58 -36.23
CA SER A 17 -28.27 -23.66 -35.23
C SER A 17 -27.39 -23.33 -34.00
N ALA A 18 -26.74 -22.17 -33.95
CA ALA A 18 -25.90 -21.76 -32.82
C ALA A 18 -26.70 -21.35 -31.57
N CYS A 19 -27.99 -21.02 -31.71
CA CYS A 19 -28.80 -20.54 -30.59
C CYS A 19 -29.40 -21.66 -29.70
N SER A 20 -29.27 -22.93 -30.06
CA SER A 20 -29.75 -24.05 -29.22
C SER A 20 -28.66 -24.68 -28.36
N LEU A 21 -27.43 -24.16 -28.41
CA LEU A 21 -26.30 -24.68 -27.61
C LEU A 21 -26.32 -24.16 -26.16
N PHE A 22 -27.04 -23.07 -25.91
CA PHE A 22 -27.34 -22.60 -24.56
C PHE A 22 -28.66 -23.26 -24.13
N GLY A 23 -28.56 -24.38 -23.41
CA GLY A 23 -29.71 -25.03 -22.80
C GLY A 23 -30.42 -24.11 -21.78
N PRO A 24 -31.61 -24.47 -21.30
CA PRO A 24 -32.26 -23.71 -20.22
C PRO A 24 -31.28 -23.60 -19.05
N GLU A 25 -31.06 -22.38 -18.58
CA GLU A 25 -30.19 -22.11 -17.44
C GLU A 25 -30.65 -22.99 -16.28
N ALA A 26 -29.83 -23.96 -15.91
CA ALA A 26 -30.18 -24.91 -14.86
C ALA A 26 -30.46 -24.10 -13.60
N GLU A 27 -31.70 -24.15 -13.14
CA GLU A 27 -32.14 -23.47 -11.92
C GLU A 27 -31.24 -23.96 -10.78
N LYS A 28 -30.27 -23.13 -10.38
CA LYS A 28 -29.32 -23.48 -9.32
C LYS A 28 -30.16 -23.84 -8.09
N PRO A 29 -30.03 -25.06 -7.53
CA PRO A 29 -30.89 -25.51 -6.44
C PRO A 29 -30.94 -24.45 -5.33
N ASP A 30 -32.11 -24.30 -4.71
CA ASP A 30 -32.26 -23.42 -3.56
C ASP A 30 -31.50 -24.06 -2.38
N ILE A 31 -30.31 -23.54 -2.11
CA ILE A 31 -29.44 -24.01 -1.04
C ILE A 31 -29.80 -23.18 0.20
N PRO A 32 -30.20 -23.81 1.31
CA PRO A 32 -30.54 -23.10 2.53
C PRO A 32 -29.41 -22.17 3.00
N GLU A 33 -29.76 -21.01 3.56
CA GLU A 33 -28.81 -19.99 4.04
C GLU A 33 -27.69 -20.59 4.89
N ASN A 34 -28.05 -21.36 5.92
CA ASN A 34 -27.08 -22.00 6.83
C ASN A 34 -26.12 -22.93 6.09
N THR A 35 -26.62 -23.71 5.12
CA THR A 35 -25.77 -24.61 4.33
C THR A 35 -24.81 -23.81 3.46
N LEU A 36 -25.28 -22.71 2.86
CA LEU A 36 -24.45 -21.84 2.04
C LEU A 36 -23.35 -21.16 2.86
N TYR A 37 -23.69 -20.67 4.05
CA TYR A 37 -22.76 -20.08 5.00
C TYR A 37 -21.71 -21.09 5.49
N LEU A 38 -22.12 -22.30 5.90
CA LEU A 38 -21.16 -23.31 6.36
C LEU A 38 -20.19 -23.72 5.22
N GLN A 39 -20.70 -23.85 3.99
CA GLN A 39 -19.84 -24.12 2.83
C GLN A 39 -18.83 -22.99 2.55
N SER A 40 -19.22 -21.72 2.71
CA SER A 40 -18.26 -20.61 2.57
C SER A 40 -17.20 -20.63 3.67
N ILE A 41 -17.60 -20.91 4.91
CA ILE A 41 -16.66 -21.02 6.03
C ILE A 41 -15.66 -22.17 5.82
N ASP A 42 -16.12 -23.32 5.36
CA ASP A 42 -15.24 -24.45 5.10
C ASP A 42 -14.27 -24.12 3.95
N ALA A 43 -14.75 -23.45 2.89
CA ALA A 43 -13.88 -22.96 1.82
C ALA A 43 -12.81 -21.95 2.33
N LEU A 44 -13.18 -21.04 3.25
CA LEU A 44 -12.23 -20.12 3.89
C LEU A 44 -11.16 -20.87 4.71
N LYS A 45 -11.57 -21.87 5.49
CA LYS A 45 -10.65 -22.68 6.30
C LYS A 45 -9.70 -23.50 5.43
N ASP A 46 -10.18 -24.00 4.30
CA ASP A 46 -9.40 -24.76 3.33
C ASP A 46 -8.48 -23.87 2.49
N GLY A 47 -8.57 -22.53 2.64
CA GLY A 47 -7.81 -21.57 1.84
C GLY A 47 -8.30 -21.45 0.39
N ASN A 48 -9.48 -21.99 0.09
CA ASN A 48 -10.13 -21.85 -1.22
C ASN A 48 -10.95 -20.55 -1.27
N TYR A 49 -10.24 -19.42 -1.30
CA TYR A 49 -10.85 -18.10 -1.31
C TYR A 49 -11.77 -17.85 -2.52
N PRO A 50 -11.44 -18.29 -3.77
CA PRO A 50 -12.36 -18.13 -4.90
C PRO A 50 -13.73 -18.77 -4.65
N LEU A 51 -13.74 -20.00 -4.10
CA LEU A 51 -14.99 -20.69 -3.78
C LEU A 51 -15.72 -19.99 -2.63
N ALA A 52 -14.99 -19.51 -1.61
CA ALA A 52 -15.59 -18.75 -0.52
C ALA A 52 -16.29 -17.47 -1.04
N VAL A 53 -15.62 -16.70 -1.91
CA VAL A 53 -16.19 -15.50 -2.56
C VAL A 53 -17.48 -15.87 -3.30
N GLU A 54 -17.46 -16.90 -4.16
CA GLU A 54 -18.66 -17.31 -4.91
C GLU A 54 -19.84 -17.62 -3.98
N LYS A 55 -19.59 -18.34 -2.89
CA LYS A 55 -20.62 -18.76 -1.94
C LYS A 55 -21.15 -17.59 -1.12
N LEU A 56 -20.28 -16.68 -0.68
CA LEU A 56 -20.62 -15.51 0.11
C LEU A 56 -21.37 -14.46 -0.72
N GLU A 57 -20.97 -14.22 -1.97
CA GLU A 57 -21.72 -13.37 -2.91
C GLU A 57 -23.12 -13.93 -3.18
N LEU A 58 -23.21 -15.26 -3.37
CA LEU A 58 -24.50 -15.93 -3.55
C LEU A 58 -25.38 -15.79 -2.29
N LEU A 59 -24.78 -15.82 -1.10
CA LEU A 59 -25.49 -15.61 0.16
C LEU A 59 -25.99 -14.17 0.27
N GLU A 60 -25.16 -13.17 -0.01
CA GLU A 60 -25.57 -11.75 0.01
C GLU A 60 -26.70 -11.49 -0.99
N ALA A 61 -26.64 -12.10 -2.18
CA ALA A 61 -27.64 -11.94 -3.23
C ALA A 61 -29.00 -12.59 -2.88
N ARG A 62 -28.99 -13.77 -2.25
CA ARG A 62 -30.22 -14.53 -1.94
C ARG A 62 -30.82 -14.16 -0.58
N TYR A 63 -29.98 -13.89 0.41
CA TYR A 63 -30.36 -13.70 1.81
C TYR A 63 -29.78 -12.39 2.39
N PRO A 64 -30.07 -11.21 1.81
CA PRO A 64 -29.49 -9.94 2.24
C PRO A 64 -29.84 -9.55 3.69
N PHE A 65 -30.92 -10.09 4.24
CA PHE A 65 -31.38 -9.89 5.62
C PHE A 65 -31.39 -11.19 6.43
N GLY A 66 -30.63 -12.19 5.98
CA GLY A 66 -30.49 -13.48 6.66
C GLY A 66 -29.83 -13.37 8.03
N GLN A 67 -29.90 -14.44 8.82
CA GLN A 67 -29.27 -14.50 10.14
C GLN A 67 -27.75 -14.26 10.06
N PHE A 68 -27.11 -14.74 9.01
CA PHE A 68 -25.66 -14.65 8.83
C PHE A 68 -25.24 -13.49 7.91
N SER A 69 -26.16 -12.62 7.47
CA SER A 69 -25.86 -11.66 6.40
C SER A 69 -24.73 -10.69 6.74
N GLN A 70 -24.74 -10.10 7.94
CA GLN A 70 -23.70 -9.17 8.39
C GLN A 70 -22.34 -9.86 8.56
N GLN A 71 -22.35 -11.07 9.11
CA GLN A 71 -21.14 -11.87 9.31
C GLN A 71 -20.54 -12.32 7.95
N ALA A 72 -21.39 -12.75 7.03
CA ALA A 72 -21.00 -13.10 5.66
C ALA A 72 -20.41 -11.91 4.90
N GLN A 73 -20.90 -10.69 5.12
CA GLN A 73 -20.29 -9.48 4.54
C GLN A 73 -18.85 -9.25 5.05
N LEU A 74 -18.60 -9.44 6.34
CA LEU A 74 -17.25 -9.34 6.92
C LEU A 74 -16.31 -10.41 6.35
N GLU A 75 -16.81 -11.64 6.25
CA GLU A 75 -16.06 -12.76 5.69
C GLU A 75 -15.81 -12.60 4.20
N LEU A 76 -16.71 -11.96 3.46
CA LEU A 76 -16.54 -11.66 2.05
C LEU A 76 -15.41 -10.64 1.85
N ILE A 77 -15.33 -9.60 2.69
CA ILE A 77 -14.21 -8.65 2.67
C ILE A 77 -12.89 -9.38 2.90
N TYR A 78 -12.85 -10.28 3.89
CA TYR A 78 -11.67 -11.09 4.17
C TYR A 78 -11.33 -12.02 2.98
N ALA A 79 -12.33 -12.67 2.39
CA ALA A 79 -12.17 -13.56 1.25
C ALA A 79 -11.56 -12.81 0.05
N TYR A 80 -12.09 -11.63 -0.30
CA TYR A 80 -11.52 -10.79 -1.35
C TYR A 80 -10.08 -10.39 -1.06
N TYR A 81 -9.80 -9.95 0.17
CA TYR A 81 -8.46 -9.59 0.58
C TYR A 81 -7.48 -10.76 0.41
N LYS A 82 -7.88 -11.97 0.84
CA LYS A 82 -7.05 -13.18 0.72
C LYS A 82 -6.97 -13.74 -0.70
N ASN A 83 -7.90 -13.38 -1.57
CA ASN A 83 -7.93 -13.79 -2.97
C ASN A 83 -7.14 -12.85 -3.90
N ASP A 84 -6.34 -11.93 -3.35
CA ASP A 84 -5.63 -10.89 -4.10
C ASP A 84 -6.60 -9.98 -4.91
N GLU A 85 -7.80 -9.72 -4.37
CA GLU A 85 -8.80 -8.80 -4.94
C GLU A 85 -9.02 -7.56 -4.05
N PRO A 86 -8.00 -6.69 -3.91
CA PRO A 86 -8.04 -5.60 -2.95
C PRO A 86 -9.11 -4.54 -3.24
N ASP A 87 -9.41 -4.24 -4.52
CA ASP A 87 -10.45 -3.28 -4.88
C ASP A 87 -11.84 -3.76 -4.42
N ALA A 88 -12.14 -5.05 -4.60
CA ALA A 88 -13.38 -5.65 -4.16
C ALA A 88 -13.47 -5.66 -2.63
N ALA A 89 -12.36 -5.92 -1.93
CA ALA A 89 -12.29 -5.86 -0.47
C ALA A 89 -12.57 -4.43 0.04
N ILE A 90 -11.92 -3.41 -0.54
CA ILE A 90 -12.09 -1.99 -0.17
C ILE A 90 -13.55 -1.55 -0.35
N VAL A 91 -14.14 -1.82 -1.52
CA VAL A 91 -15.53 -1.45 -1.82
C VAL A 91 -16.51 -2.15 -0.89
N SER A 92 -16.27 -3.42 -0.59
CA SER A 92 -17.11 -4.21 0.31
C SER A 92 -16.99 -3.71 1.76
N ALA A 93 -15.79 -3.34 2.20
CA ALA A 93 -15.56 -2.74 3.51
C ALA A 93 -16.28 -1.40 3.66
N ASP A 94 -16.19 -0.52 2.66
CA ASP A 94 -16.90 0.76 2.66
C ASP A 94 -18.43 0.57 2.68
N ARG A 95 -18.93 -0.43 1.95
CA ARG A 95 -20.34 -0.81 2.00
C ARG A 95 -20.72 -1.26 3.41
N PHE A 96 -19.97 -2.17 4.01
CA PHE A 96 -20.24 -2.71 5.34
C PHE A 96 -20.27 -1.61 6.40
N VAL A 97 -19.25 -0.75 6.43
CA VAL A 97 -19.14 0.37 7.38
C VAL A 97 -20.32 1.33 7.24
N ARG A 98 -20.74 1.63 6.00
CA ARG A 98 -21.86 2.54 5.74
C ARG A 98 -23.20 1.94 6.15
N LEU A 99 -23.41 0.64 5.92
CA LEU A 99 -24.67 -0.04 6.24
C LEU A 99 -24.77 -0.43 7.71
N ASN A 100 -23.65 -0.74 8.36
CA ASN A 100 -23.58 -1.30 9.71
C ASN A 100 -22.63 -0.51 10.64
N PRO A 101 -22.79 0.82 10.82
CA PRO A 101 -21.84 1.63 11.57
C PRO A 101 -21.77 1.31 13.08
N ALA A 102 -22.80 0.67 13.64
CA ALA A 102 -22.89 0.29 15.04
C ALA A 102 -22.55 -1.20 15.29
N HIS A 103 -22.09 -1.92 14.27
CA HIS A 103 -21.72 -3.33 14.40
C HIS A 103 -20.48 -3.49 15.28
N GLU A 104 -20.44 -4.55 16.10
CA GLU A 104 -19.35 -4.80 17.05
C GLU A 104 -17.98 -4.87 16.37
N ASN A 105 -17.90 -5.56 15.23
CA ASN A 105 -16.68 -5.77 14.45
C ASN A 105 -16.49 -4.76 13.30
N VAL A 106 -17.03 -3.54 13.42
CA VAL A 106 -16.84 -2.50 12.38
C VAL A 106 -15.38 -2.04 12.30
N ASP A 107 -14.65 -2.11 13.41
CA ASP A 107 -13.21 -1.88 13.50
C ASP A 107 -12.42 -2.86 12.62
N TYR A 108 -12.83 -4.13 12.57
CA TYR A 108 -12.24 -5.14 11.69
C TYR A 108 -12.43 -4.79 10.20
N ALA A 109 -13.59 -4.26 9.82
CA ALA A 109 -13.83 -3.82 8.44
C ALA A 109 -12.89 -2.66 8.03
N TYR A 110 -12.69 -1.67 8.90
CA TYR A 110 -11.70 -0.61 8.67
C TYR A 110 -10.27 -1.16 8.57
N TYR A 111 -9.93 -2.14 9.42
CA TYR A 111 -8.63 -2.80 9.39
C TYR A 111 -8.39 -3.53 8.07
N LEU A 112 -9.36 -4.33 7.60
CA LEU A 112 -9.26 -5.03 6.31
C LEU A 112 -9.21 -4.07 5.14
N LYS A 113 -9.94 -2.95 5.16
CA LYS A 113 -9.82 -1.89 4.15
C LYS A 113 -8.39 -1.37 4.06
N GLY A 114 -7.81 -1.01 5.20
CA GLY A 114 -6.43 -0.51 5.25
C GLY A 114 -5.42 -1.55 4.78
N LEU A 115 -5.64 -2.83 5.12
CA LEU A 115 -4.76 -3.94 4.75
C LEU A 115 -4.81 -4.26 3.25
N ALA A 116 -6.01 -4.25 2.66
CA ALA A 116 -6.20 -4.44 1.22
C ALA A 116 -5.49 -3.34 0.41
N ALA A 117 -5.64 -2.07 0.81
CA ALA A 117 -4.93 -0.95 0.18
C ALA A 117 -3.41 -1.02 0.43
N PHE A 118 -2.96 -1.50 1.59
CA PHE A 118 -1.55 -1.67 1.92
C PHE A 118 -0.86 -2.65 0.95
N GLU A 119 -1.49 -3.79 0.70
CA GLU A 119 -0.90 -4.85 -0.14
C GLU A 119 -0.89 -4.54 -1.63
N GLN A 120 -1.83 -3.71 -2.13
CA GLN A 120 -1.70 -3.11 -3.47
C GLN A 120 -0.38 -2.38 -3.65
N THR A 121 0.19 -1.91 -2.53
CA THR A 121 1.37 -1.07 -2.59
C THR A 121 2.68 -1.84 -2.60
N SER A 122 2.74 -3.02 -1.98
CA SER A 122 3.93 -3.88 -1.96
C SER A 122 3.67 -5.12 -2.79
N GLY A 123 3.83 -5.00 -4.11
CA GLY A 123 3.64 -6.12 -5.03
C GLY A 123 4.61 -7.27 -4.74
N TRP A 124 4.15 -8.51 -4.85
CA TRP A 124 4.96 -9.73 -4.58
C TRP A 124 6.28 -9.81 -5.37
N LEU A 125 6.36 -9.14 -6.53
CA LEU A 125 7.54 -9.13 -7.39
C LEU A 125 8.65 -8.16 -6.89
N GLU A 126 8.29 -7.16 -6.09
CA GLU A 126 9.19 -6.12 -5.58
C GLU A 126 10.11 -6.64 -4.46
N LYS A 127 9.73 -7.76 -3.82
CA LYS A 127 10.60 -8.47 -2.86
C LYS A 127 11.84 -9.09 -3.52
N TYR A 128 11.80 -9.31 -4.83
CA TYR A 128 12.85 -10.00 -5.59
C TYR A 128 13.57 -9.12 -6.62
N LEU A 129 13.06 -7.92 -6.88
CA LEU A 129 13.66 -6.95 -7.80
C LEU A 129 13.93 -5.64 -7.06
N PRO A 130 15.10 -5.00 -7.23
CA PRO A 130 15.38 -3.68 -6.67
C PRO A 130 14.66 -2.59 -7.49
N ILE A 131 13.33 -2.60 -7.44
CA ILE A 131 12.49 -1.54 -8.01
C ILE A 131 12.20 -0.56 -6.88
N ASP A 132 12.50 0.72 -7.11
CA ASP A 132 12.22 1.78 -6.13
C ASP A 132 10.70 2.06 -6.07
N GLU A 133 10.01 1.42 -5.13
CA GLU A 133 8.56 1.54 -4.85
C GLU A 133 8.14 3.00 -4.60
N ASN A 134 9.07 3.86 -4.18
CA ASN A 134 8.82 5.27 -3.87
C ASN A 134 8.60 6.14 -5.12
N GLN A 135 8.79 5.61 -6.34
CA GLN A 135 8.54 6.34 -7.59
C GLN A 135 7.16 6.02 -8.20
N ARG A 136 6.42 5.06 -7.64
CA ARG A 136 5.06 4.70 -8.08
C ARG A 136 4.02 5.62 -7.43
N ASP A 137 2.84 5.68 -8.04
CA ASP A 137 1.71 6.47 -7.53
C ASP A 137 1.43 6.14 -6.05
N PRO A 138 1.51 7.12 -5.12
CA PRO A 138 1.27 6.90 -3.70
C PRO A 138 -0.20 6.73 -3.33
N GLY A 139 -1.14 6.75 -4.30
CA GLY A 139 -2.58 6.67 -4.06
C GLY A 139 -3.00 5.56 -3.09
N ALA A 140 -2.57 4.32 -3.33
CA ALA A 140 -2.88 3.18 -2.46
C ALA A 140 -2.27 3.31 -1.05
N ALA A 141 -1.07 3.89 -0.94
CA ALA A 141 -0.43 4.14 0.36
C ALA A 141 -1.21 5.19 1.18
N LEU A 142 -1.72 6.23 0.51
CA LEU A 142 -2.54 7.26 1.13
C LEU A 142 -3.89 6.70 1.57
N GLU A 143 -4.56 5.93 0.71
CA GLU A 143 -5.83 5.27 1.05
C GLU A 143 -5.68 4.31 2.23
N SER A 144 -4.59 3.54 2.25
CA SER A 144 -4.26 2.66 3.37
C SER A 144 -4.03 3.45 4.67
N PHE A 145 -3.27 4.54 4.59
CA PHE A 145 -3.01 5.41 5.74
C PHE A 145 -4.31 5.99 6.29
N ASP A 146 -5.19 6.50 5.43
CA ASP A 146 -6.46 7.11 5.81
C ASP A 146 -7.40 6.08 6.45
N ALA A 147 -7.47 4.85 5.91
CA ALA A 147 -8.27 3.77 6.49
C ALA A 147 -7.77 3.38 7.89
N PHE A 148 -6.46 3.23 8.08
CA PHE A 148 -5.88 2.97 9.40
C PHE A 148 -6.04 4.16 10.36
N ALA A 149 -5.92 5.39 9.87
CA ALA A 149 -6.13 6.59 10.69
C ALA A 149 -7.57 6.66 11.23
N VAL A 150 -8.55 6.28 10.40
CA VAL A 150 -9.95 6.17 10.84
C VAL A 150 -10.11 5.10 11.92
N LEU A 151 -9.51 3.93 11.74
CA LEU A 151 -9.54 2.85 12.74
C LEU A 151 -8.96 3.30 14.08
N VAL A 152 -7.72 3.81 14.08
CA VAL A 152 -7.04 4.23 15.31
C VAL A 152 -7.74 5.42 15.96
N GLY A 153 -8.27 6.35 15.16
CA GLY A 153 -8.95 7.54 15.66
C GLY A 153 -10.32 7.25 16.29
N ARG A 154 -11.09 6.32 15.73
CA ARG A 154 -12.44 5.99 16.24
C ARG A 154 -12.46 4.82 17.22
N TYR A 155 -11.56 3.85 17.04
CA TYR A 155 -11.51 2.61 17.83
C TYR A 155 -10.09 2.38 18.39
N PRO A 156 -9.58 3.28 19.25
CA PRO A 156 -8.22 3.19 19.78
C PRO A 156 -7.99 1.92 20.61
N ASP A 157 -9.03 1.38 21.25
CA ASP A 157 -8.98 0.16 22.08
C ASP A 157 -9.16 -1.13 21.27
N SER A 158 -9.31 -1.04 19.93
CA SER A 158 -9.42 -2.20 19.06
C SER A 158 -8.14 -3.06 19.12
N GLN A 159 -8.30 -4.38 19.07
CA GLN A 159 -7.18 -5.31 18.96
C GLN A 159 -6.28 -5.04 17.74
N TYR A 160 -6.83 -4.40 16.69
CA TYR A 160 -6.12 -4.10 15.45
C TYR A 160 -5.37 -2.76 15.48
N ALA A 161 -5.65 -1.89 16.47
CA ALA A 161 -5.11 -0.54 16.52
C ALA A 161 -3.58 -0.51 16.64
N VAL A 162 -2.99 -1.47 17.37
CA VAL A 162 -1.53 -1.55 17.54
C VAL A 162 -0.82 -1.85 16.23
N ASP A 163 -1.34 -2.78 15.43
CA ASP A 163 -0.77 -3.11 14.13
C ASP A 163 -0.98 -1.98 13.11
N ALA A 164 -2.20 -1.41 13.08
CA ALA A 164 -2.53 -0.27 12.24
C ALA A 164 -1.58 0.92 12.49
N ASN A 165 -1.29 1.25 13.75
CA ASN A 165 -0.32 2.31 14.10
C ASN A 165 1.08 2.05 13.53
N LYS A 166 1.57 0.81 13.60
CA LYS A 166 2.88 0.44 13.03
C LYS A 166 2.90 0.62 11.52
N ARG A 167 1.83 0.18 10.84
CA ARG A 167 1.67 0.36 9.39
C ARG A 167 1.55 1.82 9.00
N MET A 168 0.80 2.62 9.74
CA MET A 168 0.72 4.07 9.55
C MET A 168 2.08 4.74 9.64
N LEU A 169 2.92 4.35 10.61
CA LEU A 169 4.28 4.88 10.73
C LEU A 169 5.13 4.54 9.49
N PHE A 170 5.02 3.30 8.99
CA PHE A 170 5.69 2.89 7.75
C PHE A 170 5.20 3.70 6.55
N LEU A 171 3.88 3.80 6.36
CA LEU A 171 3.24 4.54 5.27
C LEU A 171 3.61 6.03 5.32
N LYS A 172 3.60 6.65 6.50
CA LYS A 172 3.99 8.05 6.69
C LYS A 172 5.43 8.31 6.23
N ASN A 173 6.36 7.42 6.60
CA ASN A 173 7.75 7.51 6.15
C ASN A 173 7.89 7.34 4.63
N ARG A 174 7.13 6.42 4.06
CA ARG A 174 7.15 6.17 2.62
C ARG A 174 6.56 7.35 1.82
N LEU A 175 5.40 7.87 2.22
CA LEU A 175 4.78 9.06 1.62
C LEU A 175 5.72 10.28 1.69
N ALA A 176 6.38 10.49 2.83
CA ALA A 176 7.36 11.55 2.98
C ALA A 176 8.59 11.37 2.07
N THR A 177 9.04 10.13 1.90
CA THR A 177 10.18 9.79 1.02
C THR A 177 9.83 10.05 -0.44
N HIS A 178 8.64 9.66 -0.89
CA HIS A 178 8.14 9.96 -2.23
C HIS A 178 8.18 11.49 -2.50
N GLU A 179 7.65 12.31 -1.59
CA GLU A 179 7.67 13.77 -1.75
C GLU A 179 9.08 14.35 -1.82
N VAL A 180 10.02 13.81 -1.03
CA VAL A 180 11.44 14.19 -1.09
C VAL A 180 12.08 13.81 -2.42
N GLN A 181 11.75 12.64 -2.99
CA GLN A 181 12.24 12.23 -4.30
C GLN A 181 11.70 13.15 -5.41
N VAL A 182 10.43 13.54 -5.34
CA VAL A 182 9.84 14.52 -6.26
C VAL A 182 10.49 15.90 -6.11
N ALA A 183 10.77 16.33 -4.87
CA ALA A 183 11.49 17.57 -4.61
C ALA A 183 12.90 17.55 -5.22
N GLN A 184 13.62 16.43 -5.07
CA GLN A 184 14.95 16.21 -5.67
C GLN A 184 14.88 16.28 -7.20
N TYR A 185 13.90 15.61 -7.81
CA TYR A 185 13.68 15.65 -9.26
C TYR A 185 13.47 17.08 -9.79
N TYR A 186 12.78 17.93 -9.02
CA TYR A 186 12.60 19.35 -9.36
C TYR A 186 13.89 20.17 -9.16
N MET A 187 14.69 19.88 -8.13
CA MET A 187 16.00 20.51 -7.93
C MET A 187 16.93 20.26 -9.10
N GLU A 188 16.96 19.04 -9.64
CA GLU A 188 17.78 18.67 -10.80
C GLU A 188 17.39 19.42 -12.07
N ARG A 189 16.12 19.85 -12.18
CA ARG A 189 15.59 20.58 -13.34
C ARG A 189 15.59 22.09 -13.16
N GLY A 190 16.15 22.60 -12.06
CA GLY A 190 16.11 24.03 -11.75
C GLY A 190 14.72 24.56 -11.37
N ALA A 191 13.74 23.70 -11.10
CA ALA A 191 12.40 24.07 -10.68
C ALA A 191 12.34 24.32 -9.17
N TYR A 192 13.11 25.30 -8.69
CA TYR A 192 13.36 25.52 -7.25
C TYR A 192 12.10 25.83 -6.43
N ILE A 193 11.14 26.57 -6.99
CA ILE A 193 9.86 26.86 -6.30
C ILE A 193 9.08 25.56 -6.05
N ALA A 194 9.03 24.67 -7.04
CA ALA A 194 8.35 23.39 -6.90
C ALA A 194 9.06 22.47 -5.89
N ALA A 195 10.39 22.42 -5.92
CA ALA A 195 11.19 21.69 -4.94
C ALA A 195 10.96 22.19 -3.50
N ALA A 196 11.00 23.51 -3.29
CA ALA A 196 10.74 24.11 -1.98
C ALA A 196 9.32 23.80 -1.48
N ASN A 197 8.31 23.87 -2.35
CA ASN A 197 6.93 23.54 -1.99
C ASN A 197 6.75 22.08 -1.60
N ARG A 198 7.42 21.15 -2.29
CA ARG A 198 7.41 19.71 -1.96
C ARG A 198 8.09 19.45 -0.61
N GLY A 199 9.25 20.06 -0.36
CA GLY A 199 9.92 19.98 0.93
C GLY A 199 9.06 20.56 2.06
N ARG A 200 8.41 21.71 1.84
CA ARG A 200 7.50 22.32 2.80
C ARG A 200 6.33 21.39 3.13
N TYR A 201 5.74 20.74 2.12
CA TYR A 201 4.65 19.79 2.32
C TYR A 201 5.06 18.65 3.27
N VAL A 202 6.29 18.13 3.15
CA VAL A 202 6.82 17.11 4.06
C VAL A 202 6.92 17.62 5.50
N VAL A 203 7.43 18.84 5.69
CA VAL A 203 7.58 19.44 7.03
C VAL A 203 6.23 19.74 7.68
N GLU A 204 5.23 20.10 6.88
CA GLU A 204 3.88 20.42 7.36
C GLU A 204 3.04 19.16 7.65
N ASN A 205 3.14 18.12 6.82
CA ASN A 205 2.22 16.97 6.86
C ASN A 205 2.86 15.67 7.37
N TYR A 206 4.18 15.52 7.24
CA TYR A 206 4.89 14.28 7.55
C TYR A 206 6.03 14.48 8.56
N GLN A 207 5.72 15.21 9.64
CA GLN A 207 6.66 15.42 10.76
C GLN A 207 7.14 14.09 11.37
N GLU A 208 8.32 14.10 11.98
CA GLU A 208 8.92 12.93 12.66
C GLU A 208 9.21 11.75 11.73
N THR A 209 9.31 11.99 10.42
CA THR A 209 9.75 10.99 9.43
C THR A 209 11.24 11.09 9.17
N LEU A 210 11.83 9.97 8.75
CA LEU A 210 13.24 9.91 8.35
C LEU A 210 13.56 10.80 7.13
N ALA A 211 12.54 11.18 6.35
CA ALA A 211 12.66 12.05 5.19
C ALA A 211 12.69 13.55 5.55
N THR A 212 12.24 13.94 6.75
CA THR A 212 12.12 15.35 7.16
C THR A 212 13.44 16.14 7.09
N PRO A 213 14.60 15.63 7.54
CA PRO A 213 15.87 16.33 7.42
C PRO A 213 16.25 16.65 5.97
N ARG A 214 16.01 15.69 5.06
CA ARG A 214 16.29 15.87 3.63
C ARG A 214 15.34 16.88 2.99
N ALA A 215 14.06 16.89 3.39
CA ALA A 215 13.11 17.90 2.94
C ALA A 215 13.58 19.33 3.31
N LEU A 216 13.99 19.54 4.57
CA LEU A 216 14.53 20.82 5.04
C LEU A 216 15.81 21.23 4.31
N GLU A 217 16.69 20.27 4.00
CA GLU A 217 17.89 20.50 3.20
C GLU A 217 17.55 20.98 1.79
N LEU A 218 16.59 20.31 1.12
CA LEU A 218 16.13 20.69 -0.22
C LEU A 218 15.45 22.07 -0.22
N MET A 219 14.69 22.40 0.83
CA MET A 219 14.15 23.74 1.02
C MET A 219 15.26 24.79 1.13
N TYR A 220 16.26 24.56 2.00
CA TYR A 220 17.42 25.44 2.13
C TYR A 220 18.14 25.65 0.78
N GLN A 221 18.43 24.57 0.05
CA GLN A 221 19.09 24.65 -1.25
C GLN A 221 18.23 25.39 -2.28
N ALA A 222 16.94 25.09 -2.37
CA ALA A 222 16.01 25.73 -3.28
C ALA A 222 15.88 27.24 -2.99
N TYR A 223 15.70 27.63 -1.73
CA TYR A 223 15.61 29.04 -1.35
C TYR A 223 16.90 29.80 -1.61
N THR A 224 18.06 29.15 -1.43
CA THR A 224 19.36 29.74 -1.79
C THR A 224 19.45 30.03 -3.29
N GLN A 225 19.02 29.10 -4.14
CA GLN A 225 19.00 29.32 -5.60
C GLN A 225 18.01 30.42 -6.02
N LEU A 226 16.92 30.58 -5.28
CA LEU A 226 15.94 31.64 -5.47
C LEU A 226 16.35 33.00 -4.88
N LYS A 227 17.49 33.08 -4.18
CA LYS A 227 17.95 34.28 -3.46
C LYS A 227 16.96 34.76 -2.38
N LEU A 228 16.31 33.80 -1.73
CA LEU A 228 15.40 34.02 -0.61
C LEU A 228 16.14 33.72 0.70
N ASP A 229 17.09 34.58 1.05
CA ASP A 229 18.07 34.34 2.10
C ASP A 229 17.45 34.09 3.48
N ASP A 230 16.37 34.82 3.82
CA ASP A 230 15.65 34.65 5.09
C ASP A 230 15.07 33.23 5.22
N LEU A 231 14.36 32.75 4.19
CA LEU A 231 13.76 31.42 4.16
C LEU A 231 14.81 30.30 4.12
N ALA A 232 15.93 30.54 3.44
CA ALA A 232 17.07 29.64 3.44
C ALA A 232 17.67 29.52 4.85
N ALA A 233 17.90 30.66 5.52
CA ALA A 233 18.43 30.71 6.87
C ALA A 233 17.50 30.02 7.89
N ASP A 234 16.19 30.25 7.78
CA ASP A 234 15.19 29.62 8.64
C ASP A 234 15.18 28.10 8.47
N SER A 235 15.14 27.62 7.22
CA SER A 235 15.15 26.17 6.91
C SER A 235 16.41 25.49 7.46
N LYS A 236 17.57 26.14 7.30
CA LYS A 236 18.85 25.67 7.83
C LYS A 236 18.90 25.69 9.36
N SER A 237 18.34 26.71 10.00
CA SER A 237 18.26 26.83 11.45
C SER A 237 17.41 25.71 12.04
N VAL A 238 16.23 25.44 11.46
CA VAL A 238 15.35 24.35 11.87
C VAL A 238 16.03 23.00 11.69
N LEU A 239 16.73 22.79 10.57
CA LEU A 239 17.49 21.57 10.32
C LEU A 239 18.59 21.35 11.37
N ALA A 240 19.42 22.37 11.62
CA ALA A 240 20.52 22.28 12.58
C ALA A 240 20.04 22.08 14.03
N LYS A 241 18.90 22.68 14.40
CA LYS A 241 18.33 22.58 15.75
C LYS A 241 17.75 21.20 16.05
N ASN A 242 17.05 20.59 15.09
CA ASN A 242 16.38 19.31 15.30
C ASN A 242 17.24 18.10 14.89
N PHE A 243 18.19 18.29 13.96
CA PHE A 243 19.02 17.21 13.41
C PHE A 243 20.51 17.59 13.42
N PRO A 244 21.13 17.77 14.60
CA PRO A 244 22.51 18.26 14.71
C PRO A 244 23.56 17.34 14.07
N ASN A 245 23.25 16.06 13.92
CA ASN A 245 24.13 15.07 13.30
C ASN A 245 23.93 14.94 11.78
N TYR A 246 23.01 15.70 11.18
CA TYR A 246 22.72 15.64 9.76
C TYR A 246 23.74 16.44 8.94
N SER A 247 24.39 15.79 7.97
CA SER A 247 25.32 16.44 7.04
C SER A 247 24.58 17.01 5.83
N ILE A 248 24.65 18.33 5.66
CA ILE A 248 24.14 18.99 4.45
C ILE A 248 25.05 18.62 3.28
N ARG A 249 24.47 18.10 2.21
CA ARG A 249 25.18 17.84 0.96
C ARG A 249 25.32 19.15 0.19
N THR A 250 26.49 19.34 -0.43
CA THR A 250 26.68 20.46 -1.35
C THR A 250 25.80 20.22 -2.58
N TYR A 251 24.92 21.17 -2.88
CA TYR A 251 24.20 21.16 -4.14
C TYR A 251 25.09 21.76 -5.22
N GLU A 252 25.50 20.92 -6.17
CA GLU A 252 26.17 21.35 -7.39
C GLU A 252 25.14 21.35 -8.51
N SER A 253 24.80 22.53 -9.04
CA SER A 253 23.91 22.63 -10.19
C SER A 253 24.58 21.90 -11.36
N SER A 254 23.95 20.85 -11.89
CA SER A 254 24.44 20.17 -13.09
C SER A 254 24.42 21.17 -14.23
N VAL A 255 25.59 21.72 -14.56
CA VAL A 255 25.75 22.56 -15.74
C VAL A 255 25.59 21.62 -16.93
N GLU A 256 24.44 21.65 -17.59
CA GLU A 256 24.20 20.81 -18.77
C GLU A 256 25.27 21.12 -19.82
N ASN A 257 26.12 20.14 -20.11
CA ASN A 257 26.94 20.20 -21.31
C ASN A 257 26.03 19.88 -22.49
N LEU A 258 26.12 20.65 -23.58
CA LEU A 258 25.33 20.45 -24.81
C LEU A 258 25.34 18.97 -25.29
N LEU A 259 26.45 18.28 -25.07
CA LEU A 259 26.61 16.85 -25.35
C LEU A 259 25.69 15.94 -24.54
N SER A 260 25.43 16.21 -23.24
CA SER A 260 24.54 15.38 -22.42
C SER A 260 23.07 15.57 -22.79
N THR A 261 22.65 16.80 -23.10
CA THR A 261 21.27 17.11 -23.51
C THR A 261 20.95 16.46 -24.86
N VAL A 262 21.88 16.50 -25.82
CA VAL A 262 21.69 15.95 -27.17
C VAL A 262 21.75 14.42 -27.18
N THR A 263 22.44 13.81 -26.21
CA THR A 263 22.60 12.36 -26.15
C THR A 263 21.72 11.70 -25.10
N PHE A 264 20.76 12.43 -24.50
CA PHE A 264 19.91 11.95 -23.41
C PHE A 264 20.75 11.28 -22.28
N GLY A 265 21.90 11.87 -21.95
CA GLY A 265 22.82 11.33 -20.94
C GLY A 265 23.64 10.11 -21.38
N LEU A 266 23.59 9.69 -22.65
CA LEU A 266 24.32 8.52 -23.16
C LEU A 266 25.83 8.81 -23.34
N LEU A 267 26.20 10.04 -23.72
CA LEU A 267 27.59 10.43 -23.98
C LEU A 267 27.88 11.80 -23.35
N GLY A 268 28.45 11.76 -22.16
CA GLY A 268 28.81 12.92 -21.37
C GLY A 268 28.72 12.51 -19.91
N GLY A 269 29.87 12.28 -19.28
CA GLY A 269 29.94 11.78 -17.91
C GLY A 269 29.30 12.76 -16.92
N SER A 270 28.00 12.62 -16.71
CA SER A 270 27.35 12.99 -15.46
C SER A 270 27.20 11.72 -14.66
N SER A 271 27.67 11.72 -13.41
CA SER A 271 27.46 10.69 -12.40
C SER A 271 25.99 10.59 -11.96
N GLY A 272 25.06 10.64 -12.92
CA GLY A 272 23.62 10.70 -12.75
C GLY A 272 22.96 9.32 -12.76
N GLN A 273 23.55 8.36 -12.04
CA GLN A 273 22.66 7.42 -11.38
C GLN A 273 22.17 8.16 -10.13
N PRO A 274 20.85 8.35 -9.94
CA PRO A 274 20.37 8.89 -8.68
C PRO A 274 20.98 8.03 -7.57
N PRO A 275 21.60 8.63 -6.53
CA PRO A 275 22.19 7.83 -5.46
C PRO A 275 21.10 6.89 -4.96
N ALA A 276 21.41 5.58 -4.90
CA ALA A 276 20.51 4.62 -4.30
C ALA A 276 20.09 5.17 -2.93
N TRP A 277 18.78 5.16 -2.63
CA TRP A 277 18.32 5.60 -1.32
C TRP A 277 18.90 4.65 -0.27
N THR A 278 20.00 5.08 0.34
CA THR A 278 20.55 4.50 1.55
C THR A 278 20.59 5.66 2.54
N PRO A 279 19.72 5.68 3.56
CA PRO A 279 19.86 6.68 4.60
C PRO A 279 21.24 6.50 5.23
N ASP A 280 22.17 7.44 4.97
CA ASP A 280 23.45 7.52 5.69
C ASP A 280 23.18 8.13 7.07
N ILE A 281 22.28 7.49 7.81
CA ILE A 281 22.18 7.66 9.24
C ILE A 281 23.30 6.78 9.75
N LYS A 282 24.38 7.38 10.26
CA LYS A 282 25.27 6.67 11.16
C LYS A 282 24.41 6.20 12.32
N SER A 283 23.89 4.98 12.26
CA SER A 283 23.29 4.32 13.41
C SER A 283 24.33 4.42 14.51
N ASN A 284 23.90 4.85 15.69
CA ASN A 284 24.80 4.99 16.82
C ASN A 284 25.11 3.58 17.34
N THR A 285 25.89 2.82 16.55
CA THR A 285 26.20 1.41 16.76
C THR A 285 26.99 1.17 18.04
N ALA A 286 27.47 2.24 18.69
CA ALA A 286 28.05 2.20 20.03
C ALA A 286 27.00 1.99 21.13
N ASN A 287 25.83 2.64 21.04
CA ASN A 287 24.77 2.50 22.06
C ASN A 287 23.91 1.24 21.80
N ASP A 288 23.69 0.88 20.53
CA ASP A 288 22.95 -0.34 20.18
C ASP A 288 23.75 -1.62 20.50
N ALA A 289 25.08 -1.54 20.53
CA ALA A 289 25.95 -2.65 20.96
C ALA A 289 25.96 -2.82 22.49
N GLU A 290 25.90 -1.74 23.27
CA GLU A 290 25.76 -1.83 24.74
C GLU A 290 24.38 -2.34 25.15
N THR A 291 23.33 -1.95 24.43
CA THR A 291 21.97 -2.45 24.71
C THR A 291 21.79 -3.92 24.28
N LYS A 292 22.45 -4.36 23.19
CA LYS A 292 22.47 -5.78 22.79
C LYS A 292 23.30 -6.65 23.72
N ASN A 293 24.45 -6.17 24.19
CA ASN A 293 25.31 -6.93 25.12
C ASN A 293 24.69 -7.06 26.52
N ALA A 294 23.77 -6.17 26.91
CA ALA A 294 23.03 -6.29 28.17
C ALA A 294 21.81 -7.23 28.07
N GLN A 295 21.41 -7.63 26.85
CA GLN A 295 20.19 -8.40 26.60
C GLN A 295 20.44 -9.82 26.07
N ASP A 296 21.71 -10.18 25.86
CA ASP A 296 22.16 -11.51 25.39
C ASP A 296 22.59 -12.45 26.54
N ASP A 297 22.45 -12.07 27.82
CA ASP A 297 22.83 -12.91 28.98
C ASP A 297 21.67 -13.70 29.60
N ASP A 298 20.51 -13.81 28.94
CA ASP A 298 19.36 -14.57 29.46
C ASP A 298 18.68 -15.48 28.42
N SER A 299 19.48 -16.08 27.54
CA SER A 299 19.00 -17.10 26.61
C SER A 299 19.03 -18.51 27.24
N GLN A 300 18.12 -18.78 28.17
CA GLN A 300 17.68 -20.16 28.39
C GLN A 300 16.82 -20.60 27.19
N GLU A 301 17.26 -21.65 26.49
CA GLU A 301 16.63 -22.17 25.28
C GLU A 301 15.14 -22.52 25.50
N ARG A 302 14.25 -21.78 24.83
CA ARG A 302 12.81 -22.04 24.89
C ARG A 302 12.45 -23.22 23.99
N SER A 303 11.84 -24.25 24.60
CA SER A 303 11.37 -25.47 23.94
C SER A 303 10.39 -25.17 22.79
N TRP A 304 10.50 -25.94 21.71
CA TRP A 304 9.74 -25.79 20.45
C TRP A 304 8.22 -25.72 20.62
N LEU A 305 7.67 -26.38 21.65
CA LEU A 305 6.25 -26.37 21.97
C LEU A 305 5.73 -24.98 22.38
N ASN A 306 6.57 -24.17 23.04
CA ASN A 306 6.20 -22.82 23.48
C ASN A 306 6.10 -21.85 22.28
N ARG A 307 6.79 -22.17 21.16
CA ARG A 307 6.72 -21.37 19.93
C ARG A 307 5.42 -21.57 19.15
N ILE A 308 4.75 -22.71 19.31
CA ILE A 308 3.53 -23.05 18.57
C ILE A 308 2.28 -22.64 19.34
N SER A 309 2.33 -22.65 20.67
CA SER A 309 1.19 -22.31 21.52
C SER A 309 1.12 -20.83 21.93
N PHE A 310 2.00 -19.98 21.39
CA PHE A 310 2.12 -18.56 21.75
C PHE A 310 2.08 -18.31 23.27
N GLY A 311 2.79 -19.12 24.06
CA GLY A 311 2.95 -18.88 25.50
C GLY A 311 1.81 -19.36 26.39
N LEU A 312 0.90 -20.20 25.89
CA LEU A 312 -0.19 -20.74 26.72
C LEU A 312 0.26 -21.83 27.71
N PHE A 313 1.41 -22.47 27.49
CA PHE A 313 1.98 -23.45 28.41
C PHE A 313 3.51 -23.31 28.44
N ASN A 314 4.07 -23.11 29.63
CA ASN A 314 5.51 -23.04 29.87
C ASN A 314 6.16 -24.43 29.89
#